data_AF-A0A8I0JG15-F1
#
_entry.id   AF-A0A8I0JG15-F1
#
_cell.length_a   1.000
_cell.length_b   1.000
_cell.length_c   1.000
_cell.angle_alpha   90.00
_cell.angle_beta   90.00
_cell.angle_gamma   90.00
#
_symmetry.space_group_name_H-M   'P 1'
#
loop_
_entity.id
_entity.type
_entity.pdbx_description
1 polymer ?
#
loop_
_entity_poly.entity_id
_entity_poly.type
_entity_poly.pdbx_seq_one_letter_code
_entity_poly.pdbx_strand_id
1 'polypeptide(L)'
;MARWKKPTKEQVSVMRQDLAEQARRGGLHLPDAVVDMRKSIGLTQQEFANTLGLTRRQVAEIEAGTANPTLETLDKIGRLFGFAVGFVPKRRQDP
;
A
#
# COMPACT_ATOMS: atom_id res chain seq x y z
N MET A 1 17.67 13.73 3.94
CA MET A 1 16.67 12.64 3.80
C MET A 1 17.40 11.31 3.93
N ALA A 2 16.93 10.40 4.79
CA ALA A 2 17.58 9.11 4.97
C ALA A 2 17.56 8.31 3.65
N ARG A 3 18.70 7.76 3.24
CA ARG A 3 18.82 6.90 2.06
C ARG A 3 18.00 5.63 2.30
N TRP A 4 16.97 5.41 1.49
CA TRP A 4 16.14 4.21 1.56
C TRP A 4 17.01 2.95 1.53
N LYS A 5 16.83 2.06 2.51
CA LYS A 5 17.46 0.74 2.56
C LYS A 5 16.38 -0.31 2.37
N LYS A 6 16.63 -1.27 1.47
CA LYS A 6 15.73 -2.40 1.25
C LYS A 6 15.63 -3.23 2.54
N PRO A 7 14.41 -3.59 3.01
CA PRO A 7 14.23 -4.41 4.20
C PRO A 7 14.82 -5.81 4.03
N THR A 8 15.26 -6.42 5.14
CA THR A 8 15.69 -7.83 5.18
C THR A 8 14.50 -8.77 5.06
N LYS A 9 14.74 -10.07 4.83
CA LYS A 9 13.65 -11.06 4.72
C LYS A 9 12.82 -11.14 6.00
N GLU A 10 13.46 -11.03 7.16
CA GLU A 10 12.81 -11.04 8.46
C GLU A 10 11.90 -9.81 8.61
N GLN A 11 12.39 -8.63 8.23
CA GLN A 11 11.61 -7.39 8.25
C GLN A 11 10.40 -7.46 7.32
N VAL A 12 10.59 -7.99 6.10
CA VAL A 12 9.49 -8.22 5.14
C VAL A 12 8.42 -9.13 5.72
N SER A 13 8.81 -10.22 6.40
CA SER A 13 7.86 -11.14 7.03
C SER A 13 7.02 -10.45 8.10
N VAL A 14 7.65 -9.66 8.98
CA VAL A 14 6.96 -8.90 10.03
C VAL A 14 5.99 -7.88 9.42
N MET A 15 6.44 -7.12 8.41
CA MET A 15 5.60 -6.13 7.73
C MET A 15 4.40 -6.77 7.03
N ARG A 16 4.55 -7.97 6.46
CA ARG A 16 3.43 -8.72 5.85
C ARG A 16 2.42 -9.18 6.89
N GLN A 17 2.87 -9.66 8.04
CA GLN A 17 1.97 -10.04 9.13
C GLN A 17 1.18 -8.83 9.65
N ASP A 18 1.86 -7.69 9.82
CA ASP A 18 1.22 -6.44 10.24
C ASP A 18 0.19 -5.95 9.22
N LEU A 19 0.54 -5.90 7.92
CA LEU A 19 -0.39 -5.54 6.85
C LEU A 19 -1.64 -6.41 6.84
N ALA A 20 -1.49 -7.73 7.02
CA ALA A 20 -2.62 -8.64 7.07
C ALA A 20 -3.53 -8.38 8.28
N GLU A 21 -2.94 -8.04 9.44
CA GLU A 21 -3.71 -7.67 10.63
C GLU A 21 -4.43 -6.33 10.46
N GLN A 22 -3.75 -5.33 9.90
CA GLN A 22 -4.37 -4.05 9.56
C GLN A 22 -5.53 -4.23 8.57
N ALA A 23 -5.36 -5.07 7.54
CA ALA A 23 -6.42 -5.37 6.59
C ALA A 23 -7.67 -5.93 7.30
N ARG A 24 -7.49 -6.93 8.18
CA ARG A 24 -8.58 -7.56 8.95
C ARG A 24 -9.34 -6.57 9.83
N ARG A 25 -8.65 -5.56 10.36
CA ARG A 25 -9.25 -4.53 11.24
C ARG A 25 -9.79 -3.32 10.49
N GLY A 26 -9.72 -3.29 9.15
CA GLY A 26 -10.05 -2.11 8.35
C GLY A 26 -9.12 -0.92 8.62
N GLY A 27 -7.86 -1.20 8.95
CA GLY A 27 -6.80 -0.23 9.25
C GLY A 27 -6.01 0.25 8.03
N LEU A 28 -6.18 -0.37 6.85
CA LEU A 28 -5.49 0.02 5.63
C LEU A 28 -6.21 1.18 4.93
N HIS A 29 -5.90 2.40 5.38
CA HIS A 29 -6.44 3.64 4.82
C HIS A 29 -5.55 4.19 3.71
N LEU A 30 -6.14 4.65 2.61
CA LEU A 30 -5.43 5.36 1.55
C LEU A 30 -5.11 6.81 2.00
N PRO A 31 -3.98 7.39 1.56
CA PRO A 31 -2.96 6.81 0.67
C PRO A 31 -1.91 5.95 1.39
N ASP A 32 -1.79 6.06 2.72
CA ASP A 32 -0.71 5.48 3.53
C ASP A 32 -0.59 3.96 3.35
N ALA A 33 -1.71 3.25 3.21
CA ALA A 33 -1.72 1.82 2.96
C ALA A 33 -0.92 1.42 1.71
N VAL A 34 -0.93 2.23 0.65
CA VAL A 34 -0.17 1.94 -0.58
C VAL A 34 1.32 2.08 -0.34
N VAL A 35 1.72 3.09 0.45
CA VAL A 35 3.10 3.28 0.86
C VAL A 35 3.58 2.07 1.64
N ASP A 36 2.82 1.64 2.65
CA ASP A 36 3.19 0.53 3.52
C ASP A 36 3.24 -0.80 2.79
N MET A 37 2.25 -1.06 1.92
CA MET A 37 2.27 -2.20 1.00
C MET A 37 3.56 -2.22 0.17
N ARG A 38 3.92 -1.12 -0.50
CA ARG A 38 5.16 -1.05 -1.28
C ARG A 38 6.40 -1.27 -0.41
N LYS A 39 6.48 -0.61 0.76
CA LYS A 39 7.63 -0.75 1.67
C LYS A 39 7.80 -2.20 2.14
N SER A 40 6.69 -2.90 2.41
CA SER A 40 6.70 -4.26 2.93
C SER A 40 7.34 -5.29 2.00
N ILE A 41 7.37 -5.03 0.69
CA ILE A 41 8.05 -5.87 -0.31
C ILE A 41 9.39 -5.28 -0.75
N GLY A 42 9.81 -4.18 -0.12
CA GLY A 42 11.12 -3.58 -0.33
C GLY A 42 11.33 -2.99 -1.73
N LEU A 43 10.25 -2.57 -2.38
CA LEU A 43 10.30 -1.98 -3.72
C LEU A 43 10.42 -0.45 -3.66
N THR A 44 11.19 0.09 -4.59
CA THR A 44 11.14 1.51 -4.96
C THR A 44 9.81 1.82 -5.66
N GLN A 45 9.45 3.11 -5.74
CA GLN A 45 8.25 3.52 -6.49
C GLN A 45 8.32 3.09 -7.96
N GLN A 46 9.51 3.10 -8.57
CA GLN A 46 9.67 2.67 -9.96
C GLN A 46 9.43 1.16 -10.13
N GLU A 47 10.01 0.33 -9.26
CA GLU A 47 9.81 -1.13 -9.32
C GLU A 47 8.36 -1.51 -9.04
N PHE A 48 7.71 -0.81 -8.11
CA PHE A 48 6.30 -1.01 -7.81
C PHE A 48 5.41 -0.61 -8.97
N ALA A 49 5.69 0.53 -9.60
CA ALA A 49 5.00 0.97 -10.81
C ALA A 49 5.13 -0.06 -11.94
N ASN A 50 6.34 -0.57 -12.18
CA ASN A 50 6.59 -1.62 -13.18
C ASN A 50 5.78 -2.89 -12.88
N THR A 51 5.68 -3.28 -11.60
CA THR A 51 4.90 -4.46 -11.17
C THR A 51 3.40 -4.28 -11.43
N LEU A 52 2.89 -3.05 -11.29
CA LEU A 52 1.48 -2.72 -11.45
C LEU A 52 1.08 -2.33 -12.88
N GLY A 53 2.06 -2.17 -13.78
CA GLY A 53 1.83 -1.61 -15.12
C GLY A 53 1.45 -0.12 -15.09
N LEU A 54 1.97 0.62 -14.11
CA LEU A 54 1.75 2.06 -13.94
C LEU A 54 3.04 2.84 -14.22
N THR A 55 2.92 4.16 -14.35
CA THR A 55 4.07 5.05 -14.32
C THR A 55 4.51 5.30 -12.88
N ARG A 56 5.81 5.58 -12.67
CA ARG A 56 6.32 6.00 -11.36
C ARG A 56 5.60 7.23 -10.82
N ARG A 57 5.24 8.17 -11.70
CA ARG A 57 4.48 9.38 -11.37
C ARG A 57 3.12 9.03 -10.76
N GLN A 58 2.37 8.14 -11.41
CA GLN A 58 1.07 7.69 -10.89
C GLN A 58 1.19 7.06 -9.50
N VAL A 59 2.20 6.20 -9.30
CA VAL A 59 2.47 5.64 -7.97
C VAL A 59 2.79 6.73 -6.95
N ALA A 60 3.61 7.71 -7.31
CA ALA A 60 3.96 8.81 -6.41
C ALA A 60 2.73 9.69 -6.06
N GLU A 61 1.85 9.97 -7.02
CA GLU A 61 0.61 10.74 -6.78
C GLU A 61 -0.40 9.95 -5.93
N ILE A 62 -0.50 8.63 -6.12
CA ILE A 62 -1.30 7.74 -5.25
C ILE A 62 -0.75 7.78 -3.83
N GLU A 63 0.55 7.59 -3.65
CA GLU A 63 1.20 7.61 -2.33
C GLU A 63 1.16 8.98 -1.64
N ALA A 64 1.08 10.07 -2.41
CA ALA A 64 0.92 11.42 -1.90
C ALA A 64 -0.54 11.80 -1.60
N GLY A 65 -1.50 10.94 -1.94
CA GLY A 65 -2.94 11.24 -1.80
C GLY A 65 -3.45 12.31 -2.77
N THR A 66 -2.70 12.62 -3.83
CA THR A 66 -3.08 13.62 -4.85
C THR A 66 -3.73 12.99 -6.08
N ALA A 67 -3.69 11.66 -6.22
CA ALA A 67 -4.40 10.92 -7.26
C ALA A 67 -5.78 10.45 -6.81
N ASN A 68 -6.67 10.24 -7.79
CA ASN A 68 -7.92 9.48 -7.63
C ASN A 68 -7.80 8.16 -8.42
N PRO A 69 -7.17 7.11 -7.86
CA PRO A 69 -6.98 5.85 -8.57
C PRO A 69 -8.31 5.15 -8.84
N THR A 70 -8.41 4.44 -9.97
CA THR A 70 -9.57 3.61 -10.29
C THR A 70 -9.65 2.41 -9.35
N LEU A 71 -10.86 1.84 -9.19
CA LEU A 71 -11.04 0.58 -8.46
C LEU A 71 -10.13 -0.53 -9.01
N GLU A 72 -10.01 -0.64 -10.34
CA GLU A 72 -9.12 -1.61 -10.98
C GLU A 72 -7.66 -1.43 -10.56
N THR A 73 -7.20 -0.18 -10.41
CA THR A 73 -5.84 0.12 -9.94
C THR A 73 -5.64 -0.32 -8.50
N LEU A 74 -6.61 -0.03 -7.63
CA LEU A 74 -6.58 -0.45 -6.23
C LEU A 74 -6.63 -1.99 -6.09
N ASP A 75 -7.42 -2.66 -6.93
CA ASP A 75 -7.46 -4.12 -6.99
C ASP A 75 -6.13 -4.72 -7.45
N LYS A 76 -5.46 -4.13 -8.45
CA LYS A 76 -4.11 -4.56 -8.88
C LYS A 76 -3.12 -4.48 -7.72
N ILE A 77 -3.17 -3.41 -6.93
CA ILE A 77 -2.34 -3.26 -5.73
C ILE A 77 -2.68 -4.35 -4.71
N GLY A 78 -3.95 -4.51 -4.35
CA GLY A 78 -4.40 -5.48 -3.34
C GLY A 78 -4.04 -6.93 -3.69
N ARG A 79 -4.16 -7.31 -4.97
CA ARG A 79 -3.86 -8.67 -5.45
C ARG A 79 -2.45 -9.15 -5.15
N LEU A 80 -1.46 -8.24 -5.12
CA LEU A 80 -0.06 -8.60 -4.77
C LEU A 80 0.07 -9.14 -3.33
N PHE A 81 -0.91 -8.85 -2.48
CA PHE A 81 -0.95 -9.19 -1.06
C PHE A 81 -2.09 -10.14 -0.70
N GLY A 82 -2.89 -10.57 -1.67
CA GLY A 82 -4.10 -11.36 -1.43
C GLY A 82 -5.26 -10.55 -0.84
N PHE A 83 -5.27 -9.23 -1.05
CA PHE A 83 -6.34 -8.35 -0.59
C PHE A 83 -7.29 -7.97 -1.74
N ALA A 84 -8.52 -7.63 -1.38
CA ALA A 84 -9.52 -7.05 -2.26
C ALA A 84 -9.99 -5.70 -1.70
N VAL A 85 -10.41 -4.78 -2.56
CA VAL A 85 -10.97 -3.50 -2.12
C VAL A 85 -12.38 -3.72 -1.55
N GLY A 86 -12.67 -3.06 -0.42
CA GLY A 86 -13.97 -3.18 0.25
C GLY A 86 -14.27 -2.02 1.18
N PHE A 87 -15.50 -2.00 1.69
CA PHE A 87 -15.94 -1.00 2.65
C PHE A 87 -15.61 -1.43 4.09
N VAL A 88 -15.19 -0.48 4.91
CA VAL A 88 -14.96 -0.66 6.35
C VAL A 88 -15.94 0.22 7.13
N PRO A 89 -16.25 -0.10 8.40
CA PRO A 89 -17.09 0.76 9.22
C PRO A 89 -16.52 2.18 9.28
N LYS A 90 -17.38 3.18 9.11
CA LYS A 90 -17.00 4.58 9.36
C LYS A 90 -16.58 4.66 10.83
N ARG A 91 -15.33 5.02 11.11
CA ARG A 91 -14.93 5.40 12.47
C ARG A 91 -15.89 6.52 12.89
N ARG A 92 -16.66 6.31 13.97
CA ARG A 92 -17.30 7.45 14.63
C ARG A 92 -16.13 8.36 14.98
N GLN A 93 -16.10 9.54 14.39
CA GLN A 93 -15.23 10.59 14.91
C GLN A 93 -15.69 10.75 16.36
N ASP A 94 -14.80 10.48 17.33
CA ASP A 94 -15.07 10.90 18.70
C ASP A 94 -15.32 12.42 18.65
N PRO A 95 -16.37 12.91 19.32
CA PRO A 95 -16.76 14.31 19.30
C PRO A 95 -15.64 15.25 19.77
#